data_AF-A0A7J8MMP2-F1
#
_entry.id   AF-A0A7J8MMP2-F1
#
_cell.length_a   1.000
_cell.length_b   1.000
_cell.length_c   1.000
_cell.angle_alpha   90.00
_cell.angle_beta   90.00
_cell.angle_gamma   90.00
#
_symmetry.space_group_name_H-M   'P 1'
#
loop_
_entity.id
_entity.type
_entity.pdbx_description
1 polymer ?
#
loop_
_entity_poly.entity_id
_entity_poly.type
_entity_poly.pdbx_seq_one_letter_code
_entity_poly.pdbx_strand_id
1 'polypeptide(L)'
;SNPACQLQVKRRTDDHPPQITVTFVNGVEEAFDATSTPAQTIRTMILEKGQMLETEQMFREAGEKWPVIIPEEELHQSFPGTK
;
A
#
# COMPACT_ATOMS: atom_id res chain seq x y z
N SER A 1 13.54 5.09 -2.42
CA SER A 1 13.65 4.68 -3.83
C SER A 1 13.71 3.16 -3.87
N ASN A 2 12.94 2.47 -4.73
CA ASN A 2 12.94 1.01 -4.81
C ASN A 2 13.69 0.55 -6.08
N PRO A 3 14.98 0.21 -6.00
CA PRO A 3 15.77 -0.20 -7.17
C PRO A 3 15.43 -1.61 -7.68
N ALA A 4 14.77 -2.44 -6.88
CA ALA A 4 14.31 -3.77 -7.29
C ALA A 4 13.01 -3.72 -8.10
N CYS A 5 12.29 -2.60 -8.05
CA CYS A 5 11.07 -2.38 -8.83
C CYS A 5 11.41 -2.36 -10.33
N GLN A 6 10.79 -3.28 -11.08
CA GLN A 6 10.92 -3.30 -12.53
C GLN A 6 9.92 -2.32 -13.15
N LEU A 7 10.40 -1.47 -14.06
CA LEU A 7 9.58 -0.49 -14.75
C LEU A 7 9.39 -0.87 -16.22
N GLN A 8 8.15 -0.89 -16.67
CA GLN A 8 7.80 -1.11 -18.07
C GLN A 8 6.90 0.03 -18.57
N VAL A 9 7.21 0.55 -19.75
CA VAL A 9 6.37 1.55 -20.44
C VAL A 9 5.73 0.89 -21.65
N LYS A 10 4.40 0.79 -21.66
CA LYS A 10 3.62 0.30 -22.80
C LYS A 10 2.94 1.48 -23.48
N ARG A 11 3.46 1.88 -24.64
CA ARG A 11 2.83 2.93 -25.47
C ARG A 11 1.66 2.31 -26.23
N ARG A 12 0.54 3.02 -26.26
CA ARG A 12 -0.67 2.62 -26.99
C ARG A 12 -1.10 3.76 -27.90
N THR A 13 -1.83 3.42 -28.95
CA THR A 13 -2.41 4.36 -29.92
C THR A 13 -3.93 4.18 -30.03
N ASP A 14 -4.54 3.53 -29.05
CA ASP A 14 -5.98 3.35 -28.95
C ASP A 14 -6.60 4.43 -28.05
N ASP A 15 -7.92 4.51 -28.03
CA ASP A 15 -8.67 5.52 -27.26
C ASP A 15 -8.79 5.19 -25.76
N HIS A 16 -7.96 4.27 -25.24
CA HIS A 16 -8.01 3.93 -23.82
C HIS A 16 -7.31 5.01 -22.98
N PRO A 17 -7.91 5.46 -21.86
CA PRO A 17 -7.28 6.45 -20.99
C PRO A 17 -5.93 5.98 -20.43
N PRO A 18 -4.99 6.90 -20.17
CA PRO A 18 -3.72 6.59 -19.53
C PRO A 18 -3.93 5.95 -18.14
N GLN A 19 -3.15 4.91 -17.86
CA GLN A 19 -3.21 4.18 -16.60
C GLN A 19 -1.80 3.80 -16.15
N ILE A 20 -1.61 3.77 -14.83
CA ILE A 20 -0.42 3.20 -14.19
C ILE A 20 -0.86 1.93 -13.47
N THR A 21 -0.25 0.80 -13.77
CA THR A 21 -0.51 -0.46 -13.07
C THR A 21 0.70 -0.83 -12.23
N VAL A 22 0.48 -1.18 -10.97
CA VAL A 22 1.52 -1.60 -10.03
C VAL A 22 1.17 -2.98 -9.50
N THR A 23 2.14 -3.90 -9.61
CA THR A 23 2.10 -5.21 -8.96
C THR A 23 2.95 -5.14 -7.69
N PHE A 24 2.33 -5.35 -6.54
CA PHE A 24 2.99 -5.34 -5.23
C PHE A 24 3.67 -6.67 -4.91
N VAL A 25 4.51 -6.70 -3.88
CA VAL A 25 5.33 -7.87 -3.50
C VAL A 25 4.52 -9.14 -3.20
N ASN A 26 3.26 -8.99 -2.77
CA ASN A 26 2.34 -10.09 -2.52
C ASN A 26 1.56 -10.54 -3.77
N GLY A 27 1.87 -9.99 -4.94
CA GLY A 27 1.18 -10.28 -6.21
C GLY A 27 -0.12 -9.50 -6.42
N VAL A 28 -0.54 -8.64 -5.49
CA VAL A 28 -1.72 -7.78 -5.69
C VAL A 28 -1.40 -6.78 -6.79
N GLU A 29 -2.28 -6.70 -7.79
CA GLU A 29 -2.23 -5.67 -8.83
C GLU A 29 -3.21 -4.55 -8.51
N GLU A 30 -2.79 -3.31 -8.76
CA GLU A 30 -3.65 -2.15 -8.69
C GLU A 30 -3.40 -1.23 -9.86
N ALA A 31 -4.49 -0.63 -10.34
CA ALA A 31 -4.46 0.24 -11.49
C ALA A 31 -4.95 1.64 -11.09
N PHE A 32 -4.13 2.65 -11.36
CA PHE A 32 -4.34 4.04 -11.00
C PHE A 32 -4.70 4.86 -12.24
N ASP A 33 -5.75 5.67 -12.15
CA ASP A 33 -6.11 6.61 -13.21
C ASP A 33 -5.03 7.70 -13.34
N ALA A 34 -4.35 7.72 -14.47
CA ALA A 34 -3.33 8.72 -14.78
C ALA A 34 -3.88 9.89 -15.62
N THR A 35 -5.20 9.96 -15.82
CA THR A 35 -5.88 11.03 -16.55
C THR A 35 -6.21 12.20 -15.63
N SER A 36 -6.82 11.92 -14.47
CA SER A 36 -7.32 12.94 -13.56
C SER A 36 -6.57 13.02 -12.23
N THR A 37 -5.80 11.99 -11.88
CA THR A 37 -5.07 11.94 -10.61
C THR A 37 -3.69 12.59 -10.75
N PRO A 38 -3.32 13.56 -9.88
CA PRO A 38 -1.98 14.14 -9.89
C PRO A 38 -0.89 13.08 -9.64
N ALA A 39 0.24 13.19 -10.34
CA ALA A 39 1.35 12.24 -10.22
C ALA A 39 1.88 12.09 -8.78
N GLN A 40 1.89 13.18 -8.01
CA GLN A 40 2.29 13.13 -6.59
C GLN A 40 1.30 12.31 -5.75
N THR A 41 0.00 12.45 -6.02
CA THR A 41 -1.04 11.65 -5.35
C THR A 41 -0.92 10.18 -5.70
N ILE A 42 -0.73 9.83 -6.99
CA ILE A 42 -0.51 8.44 -7.41
C ILE A 42 0.72 7.86 -6.69
N ARG A 43 1.83 8.61 -6.64
CA ARG A 43 3.03 8.21 -5.92
C ARG A 43 2.74 7.93 -4.44
N THR A 44 2.02 8.83 -3.77
CA THR A 44 1.65 8.65 -2.36
C THR A 44 0.82 7.39 -2.17
N MET A 45 -0.21 7.18 -2.99
CA MET A 45 -1.07 5.99 -2.91
C MET A 45 -0.27 4.69 -3.08
N ILE A 46 0.66 4.64 -4.04
CA ILE A 46 1.54 3.47 -4.26
C ILE A 46 2.40 3.20 -3.02
N LEU A 47 2.98 4.24 -2.41
CA LEU A 47 3.84 4.08 -1.24
C LEU A 47 3.06 3.66 0.00
N GLU A 48 1.91 4.28 0.27
CA GLU A 48 1.05 3.96 1.42
C GLU A 48 0.55 2.52 1.34
N LYS A 49 0.10 2.08 0.16
CA LYS A 49 -0.33 0.69 -0.02
C LYS A 49 0.83 -0.28 0.11
N GLY A 50 2.00 0.04 -0.45
CA GLY A 50 3.21 -0.78 -0.29
C GLY A 50 3.55 -0.99 1.18
N GLN A 51 3.55 0.09 1.97
CA GLN A 51 3.81 0.02 3.41
C GLN A 51 2.75 -0.80 4.17
N MET A 52 1.47 -0.67 3.82
CA MET A 52 0.39 -1.46 4.42
C MET A 52 0.60 -2.96 4.19
N LEU A 53 0.94 -3.35 2.95
CA LEU A 53 1.16 -4.74 2.58
C LEU A 53 2.43 -5.32 3.21
N GLU A 54 3.51 -4.53 3.29
CA GLU A 54 4.73 -4.92 4.01
C GLU A 54 4.45 -5.12 5.50
N THR A 55 3.64 -4.24 6.10
CA THR A 55 3.27 -4.37 7.52
C THR A 55 2.41 -5.59 7.76
N GLU A 56 1.39 -5.81 6.92
CA GLU A 56 0.57 -7.02 6.96
C GLU A 56 1.44 -8.29 6.89
N GLN A 57 2.41 -8.32 5.98
CA GLN A 57 3.33 -9.45 5.82
C GLN A 57 4.17 -9.68 7.09
N MET A 58 4.70 -8.62 7.72
CA MET A 58 5.43 -8.74 8.99
C MET A 58 4.58 -9.36 10.11
N PHE A 59 3.31 -8.95 10.24
CA PHE A 59 2.41 -9.53 11.24
C PHE A 59 2.12 -11.00 10.94
N ARG A 60 1.82 -11.33 9.69
CA ARG A 60 1.56 -12.72 9.27
C ARG A 60 2.78 -13.62 9.53
N GLU A 61 4.00 -13.15 9.27
CA GLU A 61 5.25 -13.90 9.54
C GLU A 61 5.51 -14.13 11.02
N ALA A 62 5.10 -13.20 11.89
CA ALA A 62 5.15 -13.35 13.34
C ALA A 62 4.05 -14.29 13.89
N GLY A 63 3.12 -14.76 13.06
CA GLY A 63 1.94 -15.53 13.48
C GLY A 63 0.85 -14.67 14.12
N GLU A 64 0.94 -13.36 13.98
CA GLU A 64 0.00 -12.39 14.55
C GLU A 64 -1.14 -12.07 13.57
N LYS A 65 -2.27 -11.61 14.12
CA LYS A 65 -3.42 -11.18 13.32
C LYS A 65 -3.18 -9.80 12.71
N TRP A 66 -3.71 -9.60 11.50
CA TRP A 66 -3.77 -8.30 10.83
C TRP A 66 -5.16 -8.08 10.22
N PRO A 67 -5.75 -6.86 10.30
CA PRO A 67 -5.25 -5.71 11.05
C PRO A 67 -5.28 -5.98 12.56
N VAL A 68 -4.44 -5.27 13.31
CA VAL A 68 -4.50 -5.30 14.77
C VAL A 68 -5.83 -4.66 15.20
N ILE A 69 -6.66 -5.44 15.89
CA ILE A 69 -7.91 -4.95 16.47
C ILE A 69 -7.65 -4.74 17.95
N ILE A 70 -7.73 -3.49 18.40
CA ILE A 70 -7.64 -3.15 19.82
C ILE A 70 -9.00 -3.45 20.46
N PRO A 71 -9.08 -4.30 21.50
CA PRO A 71 -10.33 -4.56 22.23
C PRO A 71 -10.88 -3.27 22.86
N GLU A 72 -12.21 -3.15 22.93
CA GLU A 72 -12.90 -1.97 23.49
C GLU A 72 -12.53 -1.76 24.97
N GLU A 73 -12.27 -2.85 25.69
CA GLU A 73 -11.86 -2.83 27.08
C GLU A 73 -10.45 -2.23 27.26
N GLU A 74 -9.58 -2.36 26.26
CA GLU A 74 -8.22 -1.78 26.28
C GLU A 74 -8.24 -0.28 25.93
N LEU A 75 -9.19 0.17 25.10
CA LEU A 75 -9.32 1.59 24.72
C LEU A 75 -9.61 2.51 25.92
N HIS A 76 -10.28 1.98 26.95
CA HIS A 76 -10.65 2.74 28.16
C HIS A 76 -9.69 2.54 29.33
N GLN A 77 -8.67 1.68 29.19
CA GLN A 77 -7.70 1.44 30.25
C GLN A 77 -6.70 2.61 30.34
N SER A 78 -6.50 3.10 31.57
CA SER A 78 -5.44 4.07 31.86
C SER A 78 -4.13 3.31 32.09
N PHE A 79 -3.18 3.49 31.18
CA PHE A 79 -1.84 2.92 31.31
C PHE A 79 -0.91 3.94 31.98
N PRO A 80 -0.15 3.55 33.02
CA PRO A 80 0.88 4.43 33.55
C PRO A 80 1.88 4.70 32.42
N GLY A 81 2.07 5.98 32.08
CA GLY A 81 2.95 6.37 30.99
C GLY A 81 4.35 5.78 31.15
N THR A 82 4.97 5.40 30.04
CA THR A 82 6.39 5.00 30.01
C THR A 82 7.26 6.18 30.46
N LYS A 83 8.17 5.92 31.41
CA LYS A 83 9.14 6.90 31.92
C LYS A 83 10.12 7.37 30.85
#